data_AF-A0A2P6MDZ0-F1
#
_entry.id   AF-A0A2P6MDZ0-F1
#
_cell.length_a   1.000
_cell.length_b   1.000
_cell.length_c   1.000
_cell.angle_alpha   90.00
_cell.angle_beta   90.00
_cell.angle_gamma   90.00
#
_symmetry.space_group_name_H-M   'P 1'
#
loop_
_entity.id
_entity.type
_entity.pdbx_description
1 polymer ?
#
loop_
_entity_poly.entity_id
_entity_poly.type
_entity_poly.pdbx_seq_one_letter_code
_entity_poly.pdbx_strand_id
1 'polypeptide(L)'
;MIRKICLLLAGTLLFSACEIQSNDVPEEEKSTGNPTAEEILSNYPDADIFKARGIIYSNAQDLDWVMEQDLTLGEEITEITKQSTDSDNFGNGTATELPVGTKVYDHNEGKGAIYIAVVDGQEIRYLGEIEG
;
A
#
# COMPACT_ATOMS: atom_id res chain seq x y z
N MET A 1 -38.54 58.60 -5.23
CA MET A 1 -37.67 59.78 -5.45
C MET A 1 -36.47 59.63 -4.53
N ILE A 2 -35.38 59.05 -5.02
CA ILE A 2 -34.07 59.68 -5.24
C ILE A 2 -33.52 60.41 -4.01
N ARG A 3 -32.41 59.90 -3.47
CA ARG A 3 -31.15 60.66 -3.45
C ARG A 3 -29.94 59.77 -3.19
N LYS A 4 -29.14 59.64 -4.25
CA LYS A 4 -27.75 59.17 -4.25
C LYS A 4 -26.93 60.12 -3.37
N ILE A 5 -26.11 59.57 -2.48
CA ILE A 5 -24.94 60.26 -1.93
C ILE A 5 -23.72 59.42 -2.30
N CYS A 6 -22.91 60.00 -3.18
CA CYS A 6 -21.57 59.57 -3.55
C CYS A 6 -20.53 60.17 -2.59
N LEU A 7 -19.31 59.62 -2.69
CA LEU A 7 -17.98 60.09 -2.25
C LEU A 7 -17.45 59.37 -1.00
N LEU A 8 -16.61 58.34 -1.18
CA LEU A 8 -15.15 58.37 -1.47
C LEU A 8 -14.31 58.54 -0.21
N LEU A 9 -13.63 57.45 0.19
CA LEU A 9 -12.36 57.37 0.94
C LEU A 9 -11.89 55.91 0.79
N ALA A 10 -11.08 55.61 -0.23
CA ALA A 10 -9.61 55.60 -0.14
C ALA A 10 -9.11 54.66 0.98
N GLY A 11 -8.98 53.39 0.63
CA GLY A 11 -8.25 52.38 1.40
C GLY A 11 -7.56 51.46 0.41
N THR A 12 -6.38 51.85 -0.05
CA THR A 12 -5.49 51.01 -0.86
C THR A 12 -5.11 49.78 -0.05
N LEU A 13 -5.80 48.66 -0.29
CA LEU A 13 -5.33 47.34 0.12
C LEU A 13 -4.08 47.03 -0.70
N LEU A 14 -2.93 47.17 -0.05
CA LEU A 14 -1.66 46.70 -0.55
C LEU A 14 -1.77 45.18 -0.72
N PHE A 15 -1.95 44.72 -1.96
CA PHE A 15 -1.69 43.34 -2.32
C PHE A 15 -0.19 43.12 -2.15
N SER A 16 0.23 42.66 -0.97
CA SER A 16 1.52 42.01 -0.83
C SER A 16 1.48 40.75 -1.66
N ALA A 17 2.15 40.79 -2.81
CA ALA A 17 2.51 39.60 -3.55
C ALA A 17 3.39 38.75 -2.63
N CYS A 18 2.88 37.61 -2.16
CA CYS A 18 3.75 36.56 -1.69
C CYS A 18 4.44 35.98 -2.92
N GLU A 19 5.71 36.34 -3.09
CA GLU A 19 6.63 35.61 -3.95
C GLU A 19 6.88 34.26 -3.28
N ILE A 20 6.09 33.25 -3.66
CA ILE A 20 6.36 31.86 -3.27
C ILE A 20 7.49 31.39 -4.17
N GLN A 21 8.71 31.37 -3.63
CA GLN A 21 9.79 30.58 -4.19
C GLN A 21 9.36 29.11 -4.11
N SER A 22 9.03 28.54 -5.26
CA SER A 22 8.93 27.10 -5.44
C SER A 22 10.34 26.54 -5.27
N ASN A 23 10.68 26.19 -4.03
CA ASN A 23 11.71 25.18 -3.82
C ASN A 23 11.10 23.88 -4.37
N ASP A 24 11.74 23.32 -5.40
CA ASP A 24 11.48 21.98 -5.90
C ASP A 24 11.67 20.97 -4.76
N VAL A 25 10.64 20.80 -3.93
CA VAL A 25 10.41 19.56 -3.20
C VAL A 25 9.96 18.58 -4.28
N PRO A 26 10.61 17.42 -4.44
CA PRO A 26 10.07 16.39 -5.32
C PRO A 26 8.65 16.12 -4.85
N GLU A 27 7.66 16.49 -5.66
CA GLU A 27 6.30 16.03 -5.44
C GLU A 27 6.38 14.50 -5.46
N GLU A 28 6.09 13.86 -4.33
CA GLU A 28 5.80 12.43 -4.32
C GLU A 28 4.62 12.25 -5.27
N GLU A 29 4.91 11.77 -6.48
CA GLU A 29 3.88 11.42 -7.45
C GLU A 29 3.03 10.34 -6.80
N LYS A 30 1.85 10.74 -6.34
CA LYS A 30 0.87 9.82 -5.78
C LYS A 30 0.49 8.83 -6.86
N SER A 31 1.11 7.65 -6.81
CA SER A 31 0.81 6.52 -7.70
C SER A 31 -0.68 6.22 -7.62
N THR A 32 -1.37 6.10 -8.76
CA THR A 32 -2.80 5.76 -8.84
C THR A 32 -3.01 4.24 -8.93
N GLY A 33 -2.07 3.46 -8.40
CA GLY A 33 -2.09 1.99 -8.47
C GLY A 33 -1.83 1.37 -7.09
N ASN A 34 -1.90 0.04 -7.03
CA ASN A 34 -1.58 -0.70 -5.82
C ASN A 34 -0.18 -0.33 -5.31
N PRO A 35 0.03 -0.29 -3.99
CA PRO A 35 1.31 0.06 -3.42
C PRO A 35 2.40 -0.95 -3.83
N THR A 36 3.57 -0.40 -4.06
CA THR A 36 4.80 -1.13 -4.36
C THR A 36 5.50 -1.56 -3.07
N ALA A 37 6.44 -2.50 -3.20
CA ALA A 37 7.30 -2.87 -2.08
C ALA A 37 8.16 -1.69 -1.61
N GLU A 38 8.57 -0.79 -2.51
CA GLU A 38 9.33 0.41 -2.16
C GLU A 38 8.52 1.36 -1.27
N GLU A 39 7.27 1.63 -1.63
CA GLU A 39 6.37 2.49 -0.83
C GLU A 39 6.09 1.88 0.55
N ILE A 40 5.86 0.56 0.63
CA ILE A 40 5.61 -0.11 1.91
C ILE A 40 6.87 -0.14 2.77
N LEU A 41 8.01 -0.57 2.24
CA LEU A 41 9.25 -0.73 3.00
C LEU A 41 9.90 0.61 3.38
N SER A 42 9.64 1.68 2.63
CA SER A 42 10.08 3.03 3.02
C SER A 42 9.36 3.54 4.27
N ASN A 43 8.09 3.18 4.44
CA ASN A 43 7.28 3.56 5.61
C ASN A 43 7.41 2.57 6.77
N TYR A 44 7.54 1.28 6.44
CA TYR A 44 7.58 0.16 7.37
C TYR A 44 8.75 -0.78 7.00
N PRO A 45 9.99 -0.46 7.40
CA PRO A 45 11.18 -1.20 6.99
C PRO A 45 11.18 -2.69 7.39
N ASP A 46 10.47 -3.02 8.46
CA ASP A 46 10.34 -4.38 9.01
C ASP A 46 9.01 -5.05 8.58
N ALA A 47 8.34 -4.56 7.53
CA ALA A 47 7.08 -5.13 7.09
C ALA A 47 7.26 -6.56 6.57
N ASP A 48 6.43 -7.48 7.09
CA ASP A 48 6.33 -8.85 6.58
C ASP A 48 5.41 -8.85 5.35
N ILE A 49 6.03 -8.87 4.18
CA ILE A 49 5.37 -8.80 2.88
C ILE A 49 5.94 -9.84 1.91
N PHE A 50 5.12 -10.22 0.93
CA PHE A 50 5.60 -10.89 -0.28
C PHE A 50 4.88 -10.35 -1.51
N LYS A 51 5.41 -10.66 -2.71
CA LYS A 51 4.76 -10.31 -3.97
C LYS A 51 4.29 -11.54 -4.71
N ALA A 52 3.04 -11.54 -5.16
CA ALA A 52 2.50 -12.56 -6.05
C ALA A 52 1.55 -11.94 -7.07
N ARG A 53 1.58 -12.45 -8.30
CA ARG A 53 0.72 -11.97 -9.40
C ARG A 53 0.73 -10.43 -9.57
N GLY A 54 1.86 -9.79 -9.26
CA GLY A 54 2.04 -8.34 -9.36
C GLY A 54 1.50 -7.52 -8.18
N ILE A 55 0.91 -8.15 -7.16
CA ILE A 55 0.32 -7.50 -5.98
C ILE A 55 1.22 -7.77 -4.76
N ILE A 56 1.36 -6.78 -3.88
CA ILE A 56 2.00 -6.96 -2.56
C ILE A 56 0.97 -7.51 -1.58
N TYR A 57 1.38 -8.49 -0.81
CA TYR A 57 0.58 -9.12 0.24
C TYR A 57 1.28 -8.89 1.58
N SER A 58 0.57 -8.33 2.55
CA SER A 58 1.08 -8.04 3.90
C SER A 58 0.57 -9.03 4.93
N ASN A 59 1.39 -9.36 5.92
CA ASN A 59 1.00 -10.24 7.01
C ASN A 59 -0.23 -9.68 7.72
N ALA A 60 -1.25 -10.52 7.89
CA ALA A 60 -2.56 -10.15 8.41
C ALA A 60 -2.90 -10.86 9.73
N GLN A 61 -1.91 -11.41 10.44
CA GLN A 61 -2.14 -12.12 11.71
C GLN A 61 -2.77 -11.23 12.78
N ASP A 62 -2.51 -9.93 12.74
CA ASP A 62 -3.07 -8.94 13.68
C ASP A 62 -4.43 -8.37 13.24
N LEU A 63 -5.00 -8.86 12.13
CA LEU A 63 -6.30 -8.43 11.62
C LEU A 63 -7.38 -9.44 12.00
N ASP A 64 -8.11 -9.17 13.09
CA ASP A 64 -9.16 -10.06 13.61
C ASP A 64 -10.14 -10.52 12.52
N TRP A 65 -10.61 -9.61 11.66
CA TRP A 65 -11.57 -9.94 10.60
C TRP A 65 -11.00 -10.90 9.54
N VAL A 66 -9.67 -10.92 9.33
CA VAL A 66 -8.98 -11.88 8.45
C VAL A 66 -8.90 -13.22 9.15
N MET A 67 -8.55 -13.24 10.43
CA MET A 67 -8.36 -14.46 11.21
C MET A 67 -9.68 -15.18 11.55
N GLU A 68 -10.78 -14.43 11.69
CA GLU A 68 -12.12 -14.97 11.95
C GLU A 68 -12.76 -15.64 10.72
N GLN A 69 -12.20 -15.47 9.51
CA GLN A 69 -12.69 -16.16 8.32
C GLN A 69 -12.45 -17.67 8.43
N ASP A 70 -13.46 -18.48 8.12
CA ASP A 70 -13.33 -19.93 7.98
C ASP A 70 -12.84 -20.24 6.56
N LEU A 71 -11.51 -20.25 6.39
CA LEU A 71 -10.85 -20.47 5.10
C LEU A 71 -10.19 -21.84 5.04
N THR A 72 -10.25 -22.48 3.88
CA THR A 72 -9.58 -23.75 3.59
C THR A 72 -8.62 -23.58 2.42
N LEU A 73 -7.46 -24.25 2.49
CA LEU A 73 -6.43 -24.18 1.45
C LEU A 73 -6.96 -24.60 0.08
N GLY A 74 -6.73 -23.74 -0.92
CA GLY A 74 -7.10 -23.94 -2.31
C GLY A 74 -5.89 -24.24 -3.20
N GLU A 75 -5.85 -23.60 -4.38
CA GLU A 75 -4.77 -23.78 -5.35
C GLU A 75 -3.44 -23.16 -4.86
N GLU A 76 -2.31 -23.77 -5.22
CA GLU A 76 -1.00 -23.15 -5.02
C GLU A 76 -0.83 -21.99 -6.00
N ILE A 77 -0.51 -20.81 -5.49
CA ILE A 77 -0.42 -19.56 -6.26
C ILE A 77 1.03 -19.20 -6.56
N THR A 78 1.91 -19.38 -5.58
CA THR A 78 3.33 -19.09 -5.72
C THR A 78 4.15 -19.88 -4.69
N GLU A 79 5.44 -19.99 -4.96
CA GLU A 79 6.45 -20.44 -4.02
C GLU A 79 7.42 -19.29 -3.79
N ILE A 80 7.83 -19.07 -2.54
CA ILE A 80 8.84 -18.07 -2.21
C ILE A 80 10.19 -18.58 -2.73
N THR A 81 10.77 -17.83 -3.67
CA THR A 81 12.05 -18.17 -4.33
C THR A 81 13.19 -17.27 -3.89
N LYS A 82 12.89 -16.14 -3.24
CA LYS A 82 13.87 -15.15 -2.77
C LYS A 82 13.41 -14.51 -1.47
N GLN A 83 14.34 -14.32 -0.54
CA GLN A 83 14.15 -13.50 0.65
C GLN A 83 15.00 -12.22 0.52
N SER A 84 14.41 -11.03 0.66
CA SER A 84 15.08 -9.75 0.43
C SER A 84 14.26 -8.57 0.91
N THR A 85 14.92 -7.54 1.46
CA THR A 85 14.33 -6.21 1.75
C THR A 85 14.72 -5.15 0.71
N ASP A 86 15.56 -5.49 -0.28
CA ASP A 86 15.83 -4.63 -1.44
C ASP A 86 14.57 -4.51 -2.33
N SER A 87 13.93 -3.33 -2.29
CA SER A 87 12.69 -3.01 -3.00
C SER A 87 12.85 -2.93 -4.52
N ASP A 88 14.03 -2.53 -5.01
CA ASP A 88 14.30 -2.33 -6.45
C ASP A 88 14.14 -3.64 -7.24
N ASN A 89 14.37 -4.77 -6.58
CA ASN A 89 14.32 -6.11 -7.16
C ASN A 89 13.26 -7.00 -6.48
N PHE A 90 12.16 -6.41 -6.00
CA PHE A 90 11.06 -7.11 -5.34
C PHE A 90 10.05 -7.67 -6.36
N GLY A 91 10.39 -8.83 -6.93
CA GLY A 91 9.59 -9.55 -7.93
C GLY A 91 8.64 -10.58 -7.32
N ASN A 92 7.78 -11.18 -8.15
CA ASN A 92 6.91 -12.28 -7.71
C ASN A 92 7.73 -13.41 -7.06
N GLY A 93 7.26 -13.94 -5.93
CA GLY A 93 7.97 -14.96 -5.15
C GLY A 93 9.12 -14.40 -4.28
N THR A 94 9.25 -13.07 -4.18
CA THR A 94 10.13 -12.42 -3.19
C THR A 94 9.33 -12.13 -1.92
N ALA A 95 9.90 -12.42 -0.76
CA ALA A 95 9.37 -12.07 0.54
C ALA A 95 10.44 -11.38 1.41
N THR A 96 10.01 -10.62 2.41
CA THR A 96 10.92 -10.07 3.43
C THR A 96 11.20 -11.10 4.53
N GLU A 97 10.16 -11.75 5.04
CA GLU A 97 10.26 -12.66 6.20
C GLU A 97 10.03 -14.13 5.84
N LEU A 98 9.12 -14.45 4.90
CA LEU A 98 8.84 -15.85 4.55
C LEU A 98 10.10 -16.59 4.05
N PRO A 99 10.41 -17.79 4.56
CA PRO A 99 11.54 -18.58 4.09
C PRO A 99 11.41 -19.00 2.62
N VAL A 100 12.53 -19.12 1.93
CA VAL A 100 12.59 -19.74 0.59
C VAL A 100 12.06 -21.17 0.64
N GLY A 101 11.21 -21.54 -0.31
CA GLY A 101 10.48 -22.80 -0.37
C GLY A 101 9.09 -22.76 0.28
N THR A 102 8.72 -21.64 0.91
CA THR A 102 7.37 -21.46 1.44
C THR A 102 6.36 -21.46 0.30
N LYS A 103 5.34 -22.31 0.41
CA LYS A 103 4.23 -22.37 -0.54
C LYS A 103 3.10 -21.47 -0.08
N VAL A 104 2.55 -20.71 -1.01
CA VAL A 104 1.45 -19.78 -0.79
C VAL A 104 0.26 -20.21 -1.63
N TYR A 105 -0.90 -20.29 -0.99
CA TYR A 105 -2.13 -20.81 -1.54
C TYR A 105 -3.23 -19.76 -1.57
N ASP A 106 -4.14 -19.92 -2.52
CA ASP A 106 -5.47 -19.31 -2.45
C ASP A 106 -6.34 -20.07 -1.44
N HIS A 107 -7.60 -19.66 -1.32
CA HIS A 107 -8.60 -20.30 -0.49
C HIS A 107 -9.82 -20.75 -1.32
N ASN A 108 -10.60 -21.73 -0.85
CA ASN A 108 -11.71 -22.32 -1.64
C ASN A 108 -13.05 -21.56 -1.51
N GLU A 109 -13.11 -20.53 -0.67
CA GLU A 109 -14.34 -19.85 -0.28
C GLU A 109 -14.75 -18.75 -1.27
N GLY A 110 -14.10 -18.70 -2.44
CA GLY A 110 -14.48 -17.87 -3.57
C GLY A 110 -13.42 -16.86 -3.93
N LYS A 111 -13.82 -15.61 -4.16
CA LYS A 111 -12.90 -14.53 -4.49
C LYS A 111 -12.52 -13.78 -3.22
N GLY A 112 -11.24 -13.57 -3.02
CA GLY A 112 -10.72 -12.79 -1.90
C GLY A 112 -9.35 -12.20 -2.21
N ALA A 113 -8.91 -11.33 -1.31
CA ALA A 113 -7.54 -10.81 -1.32
C ALA A 113 -6.67 -11.51 -0.26
N ILE A 114 -7.16 -12.56 0.38
CA ILE A 114 -6.43 -13.28 1.43
C ILE A 114 -5.71 -14.48 0.82
N TYR A 115 -4.40 -14.57 0.99
CA TYR A 115 -3.61 -15.76 0.68
C TYR A 115 -3.04 -16.40 1.95
N ILE A 116 -2.79 -17.70 1.88
CA ILE A 116 -2.35 -18.51 3.01
C ILE A 116 -0.97 -19.09 2.70
N ALA A 117 0.04 -18.64 3.43
CA ALA A 117 1.38 -19.23 3.41
C ALA A 117 1.44 -20.40 4.40
N VAL A 118 2.08 -21.51 4.02
CA VAL A 118 2.28 -22.67 4.91
C VAL A 118 3.75 -22.79 5.28
N VAL A 119 4.06 -22.54 6.55
CA VAL A 119 5.43 -22.61 7.11
C VAL A 119 5.43 -23.65 8.23
N ASP A 120 6.24 -24.70 8.10
CA ASP A 120 6.32 -25.80 9.08
C ASP A 120 4.95 -26.42 9.47
N GLY A 121 4.01 -26.42 8.52
CA GLY A 121 2.64 -26.92 8.72
C GLY A 121 1.69 -25.94 9.42
N GLN A 122 2.13 -24.71 9.69
CA GLN A 122 1.31 -23.63 10.20
C GLN A 122 0.84 -22.70 9.08
N GLU A 123 -0.42 -22.29 9.13
CA GLU A 123 -1.01 -21.35 8.18
C GLU A 123 -0.79 -19.91 8.67
N ILE A 124 -0.22 -19.07 7.80
CA ILE A 124 -0.04 -17.64 8.02
C ILE A 124 -0.83 -16.91 6.93
N ARG A 125 -1.75 -16.05 7.35
CA ARG A 125 -2.64 -15.31 6.44
C ARG A 125 -2.02 -13.96 6.07
N TYR A 126 -2.12 -13.64 4.79
CA TYR A 126 -1.67 -12.39 4.20
C TYR A 126 -2.80 -11.74 3.40
N LEU A 127 -2.87 -10.42 3.42
CA LEU A 127 -3.87 -9.62 2.71
C LEU A 127 -3.22 -8.86 1.55
N GLY A 128 -3.83 -8.93 0.37
CA GLY A 128 -3.40 -8.19 -0.81
C GLY A 128 -3.68 -6.70 -0.68
N GLU A 129 -2.64 -5.90 -0.86
CA GLU A 129 -2.70 -4.43 -0.87
C GLU A 129 -3.23 -3.95 -2.22
N ILE A 130 -4.55 -3.74 -2.30
CA ILE A 130 -5.25 -3.34 -3.52
C ILE A 130 -5.87 -1.96 -3.30
N GLU A 131 -5.43 -0.97 -4.06
CA GLU A 131 -6.05 0.37 -4.10
C GLU A 131 -7.21 0.40 -5.11
N GLY A 132 -8.23 1.23 -4.82
CA GLY A 132 -9.45 1.36 -5.60
C GLY A 132 -9.85 2.80 -5.88
#